data_AF-A0A3S1VPQ7-F1
#
_entry.id   AF-A0A3S1VPQ7-F1
#
_cell.length_a   1.000
_cell.length_b   1.000
_cell.length_c   1.000
_cell.angle_alpha   90.00
_cell.angle_beta   90.00
_cell.angle_gamma   90.00
#
_symmetry.space_group_name_H-M   'P 1'
#
loop_
_entity.id
_entity.type
_entity.pdbx_description
1 polymer ?
#
loop_
_entity_poly.entity_id
_entity_poly.type
_entity_poly.pdbx_seq_one_letter_code
_entity_poly.pdbx_strand_id
1 'polypeptide(L)' 'MGRAALNWSTLDLAKAAGVGGNTVNRFEAGQDARVSSVDKMRAALESAGVEFIPENGGGAGVRLAKP' A
#
# COMPACT_ATOMS: atom_id res chain seq x y z
N MET A 1 5.21 -4.99 -0.04
CA MET A 1 4.63 -4.11 -1.08
C MET A 1 3.22 -4.60 -1.43
N GLY A 2 2.17 -3.91 -0.99
CA GLY A 2 0.77 -4.31 -1.27
C GLY A 2 0.33 -4.12 -2.73
N ARG A 3 0.92 -3.15 -3.45
CA ARG A 3 0.58 -2.87 -4.86
C ARG A 3 0.93 -4.00 -5.85
N ALA A 4 1.88 -4.86 -5.49
CA ALA A 4 2.28 -5.99 -6.33
C ALA A 4 1.15 -7.01 -6.49
N ALA A 5 0.31 -7.16 -5.47
CA ALA A 5 -0.87 -8.03 -5.52
C ALA A 5 -1.92 -7.54 -6.53
N LEU A 6 -1.94 -6.24 -6.84
CA LEU A 6 -2.87 -5.61 -7.79
C LEU A 6 -2.23 -5.33 -9.15
N ASN A 7 -0.97 -5.72 -9.36
CA ASN A 7 -0.17 -5.34 -10.53
C ASN A 7 -0.13 -3.82 -10.80
N TRP A 8 -0.18 -3.02 -9.72
CA TRP A 8 -0.18 -1.56 -9.80
C TRP A 8 1.23 -0.99 -9.86
N SER A 9 1.41 0.04 -10.69
CA SER A 9 2.62 0.87 -10.67
C SER A 9 2.62 1.83 -9.46
N THR A 10 3.75 2.49 -9.22
CA THR A 10 3.88 3.59 -8.23
C THR A 10 2.85 4.69 -8.48
N LEU A 11 2.60 5.01 -9.76
CA LEU A 11 1.66 6.02 -10.21
C LEU A 11 0.21 5.61 -10.02
N ASP A 12 -0.12 4.33 -10.18
CA ASP A 12 -1.49 3.85 -9.98
C ASP A 12 -1.87 3.90 -8.50
N LEU A 13 -0.98 3.46 -7.61
CA LEU A 13 -1.17 3.60 -6.17
C LEU A 13 -1.26 5.09 -5.78
N ALA A 14 -0.41 5.95 -6.35
CA ALA A 14 -0.44 7.38 -6.08
C ALA A 14 -1.78 8.02 -6.46
N LYS A 15 -2.31 7.67 -7.65
CA LYS A 15 -3.62 8.12 -8.13
C LYS A 15 -4.75 7.60 -7.23
N ALA A 16 -4.76 6.30 -6.93
CA ALA A 16 -5.79 5.69 -6.09
C ALA A 16 -5.81 6.26 -4.67
N ALA A 17 -4.64 6.54 -4.09
CA ALA A 17 -4.50 7.12 -2.76
C ALA A 17 -4.60 8.66 -2.72
N GLY A 18 -4.66 9.33 -3.88
CA GLY A 18 -4.66 10.80 -3.94
C GLY A 18 -3.40 11.43 -3.33
N VAL A 19 -2.25 10.79 -3.50
CA VAL A 19 -0.93 11.27 -3.03
C VAL A 19 0.01 11.47 -4.21
N GLY A 20 1.11 12.21 -4.02
CA GLY A 20 2.13 12.34 -5.06
C GLY A 20 2.93 11.04 -5.24
N GLY A 21 3.32 10.72 -6.47
CA GLY A 21 4.13 9.52 -6.76
C GLY A 21 5.47 9.48 -6.00
N ASN A 22 6.07 10.65 -5.74
CA ASN A 22 7.28 10.75 -4.92
C ASN A 22 7.04 10.32 -3.46
N THR A 23 5.83 10.54 -2.93
CA THR A 23 5.44 10.09 -1.58
C THR A 23 5.37 8.56 -1.52
N VAL A 24 4.83 7.93 -2.57
CA VAL A 24 4.79 6.47 -2.69
C VAL A 24 6.21 5.89 -2.76
N ASN A 25 7.08 6.47 -3.60
CA ASN A 25 8.47 6.02 -3.72
C ASN A 25 9.24 6.14 -2.40
N ARG A 26 9.09 7.27 -1.69
CA ARG A 26 9.72 7.47 -0.37
C ARG A 26 9.24 6.44 0.65
N PHE A 27 7.93 6.21 0.72
CA PHE A 27 7.34 5.22 1.60
C PHE A 27 7.89 3.81 1.33
N GLU A 28 7.97 3.41 0.06
CA GLU A 28 8.51 2.10 -0.30
C GLU A 28 10.02 1.96 -0.13
N ALA A 29 10.75 3.06 -0.24
CA ALA A 29 12.17 3.12 0.07
C ALA A 29 12.45 3.12 1.59
N GLY A 30 11.42 3.01 2.43
CA GLY A 30 11.54 3.02 3.90
C GLY A 30 11.88 4.40 4.47
N GLN A 31 11.68 5.46 3.69
CA GLN A 31 11.90 6.84 4.14
C GLN A 31 10.67 7.40 4.85
N ASP A 32 10.89 8.49 5.58
CA ASP A 32 9.83 9.16 6.33
C ASP A 32 8.70 9.60 5.39
N ALA A 33 7.50 9.09 5.66
CA ALA A 33 6.28 9.42 4.97
C ALA A 33 5.27 9.88 6.02
N ARG A 34 4.51 10.93 5.70
CA ARG A 34 3.44 11.42 6.58
C ARG A 34 2.47 10.27 6.87
N VAL A 35 2.12 10.09 8.14
CA VAL A 35 1.14 9.08 8.59
C VAL A 35 -0.15 9.16 7.77
N SER A 36 -0.65 10.37 7.50
CA SER A 36 -1.83 10.59 6.66
C SER A 36 -1.70 10.11 5.22
N SER A 37 -0.49 10.11 4.65
CA SER A 37 -0.24 9.53 3.32
C SER A 37 -0.23 8.00 3.38
N VAL A 38 0.31 7.43 4.46
CA VAL A 38 0.33 5.98 4.68
C VAL A 38 -1.09 5.43 4.84
N ASP A 39 -1.93 6.08 5.64
CA ASP A 39 -3.35 5.72 5.78
C ASP A 39 -4.10 5.78 4.45
N LYS A 40 -3.87 6.82 3.63
CA LYS A 40 -4.46 6.92 2.30
C LYS A 40 -4.03 5.79 1.37
N MET A 41 -2.74 5.43 1.39
CA MET A 41 -2.22 4.31 0.59
C MET A 41 -2.79 2.98 1.06
N ARG A 42 -2.94 2.78 2.37
CA ARG A 42 -3.58 1.60 2.95
C ARG A 42 -5.05 1.49 2.51
N ALA A 43 -5.82 2.54 2.72
CA ALA A 43 -7.24 2.58 2.35
C ALA A 43 -7.47 2.37 0.86
N ALA A 44 -6.60 2.93 0.00
CA ALA A 44 -6.67 2.71 -1.45
C ALA A 44 -6.44 1.26 -1.85
N LEU A 45 -5.50 0.57 -1.18
CA LEU A 45 -5.22 -0.84 -1.41
C LEU A 45 -6.36 -1.72 -0.87
N GLU A 46 -6.90 -1.41 0.31
CA GLU A 46 -8.08 -2.10 0.88
C GLU A 46 -9.31 -1.96 0.00
N SER A 47 -9.60 -0.74 -0.49
CA SER A 47 -10.69 -0.50 -1.42
C SER A 47 -10.53 -1.24 -2.75
N ALA A 48 -9.31 -1.61 -3.13
CA ALA A 48 -9.02 -2.40 -4.32
C ALA A 48 -8.98 -3.91 -4.06
N GLY A 49 -9.32 -4.35 -2.84
CA GLY A 49 -9.42 -5.76 -2.47
C GLY A 49 -8.17 -6.35 -1.79
N VAL A 50 -7.20 -5.52 -1.40
CA VAL A 50 -6.04 -5.97 -0.60
C VAL A 50 -6.36 -5.90 0.88
N GLU A 51 -6.48 -7.03 1.55
CA GLU A 51 -6.64 -7.07 3.00
C GLU A 51 -5.27 -7.06 3.70
N PHE A 52 -5.02 -6.04 4.53
CA PHE A 52 -3.82 -6.00 5.37
C PHE A 52 -4.07 -6.78 6.66
N ILE A 53 -3.50 -7.97 6.76
CA ILE A 53 -3.56 -8.75 7.99
C ILE A 53 -2.55 -8.16 8.99
N PRO A 54 -2.99 -7.68 10.17
CA PRO A 54 -2.06 -7.20 11.19
C PRO A 54 -1.16 -8.35 11.65
N GLU A 55 0.11 -8.02 11.89
CA GLU A 55 1.13 -9.00 12.21
C GLU A 55 0.90 -9.60 13.61
N ASN A 56 0.35 -10.81 13.68
CA ASN A 56 0.29 -11.59 14.91
C ASN A 56 1.62 -12.36 15.12
N GLY A 57 2.74 -11.62 15.16
CA GLY A 57 4.06 -12.10 15.58
C GLY A 57 4.93 -12.85 14.57
N GLY A 58 4.73 -12.68 13.24
CA GLY A 58 5.44 -13.46 12.21
C GLY A 58 5.93 -12.70 10.96
N GLY A 59 5.94 -11.37 10.97
CA GLY A 59 6.30 -10.54 9.80
C GLY A 59 5.12 -10.10 8.91
N ALA A 60 5.17 -8.84 8.45
CA ALA A 60 4.16 -8.22 7.61
C ALA A 60 4.01 -8.93 6.25
N GLY A 61 2.90 -9.64 6.06
CA GLY A 61 2.56 -10.36 4.83
C GLY A 61 1.29 -9.82 4.17
N VAL A 62 1.19 -9.96 2.85
CA VAL A 62 -0.01 -9.65 2.06
C VAL A 62 -0.62 -10.96 1.55
N ARG A 63 -1.92 -11.15 1.75
CA ARG A 63 -2.66 -12.36 1.30
C ARG A 63 -3.67 -11.97 0.23
N LEU A 64 -3.64 -12.68 -0.90
CA LEU A 64 -4.64 -12.55 -1.97
C LEU A 64 -5.90 -13.32 -1.58
N ALA A 65 -7.04 -12.64 -1.50
CA ALA A 65 -8.32 -13.26 -1.18
C ALA A 65 -8.98 -13.84 -2.44
N LYS A 66 -8.66 -15.12 -2.71
CA LYS A 66 -9.30 -16.08 -3.64
C LYS A 66 -9.29 -15.77 -5.16
N PRO A 67 -9.23 -16.82 -6.01
CA PRO A 67 -9.05 -16.73 -7.47
C PRO A 67 -10.29 -16.24 -8.22
#